data_AF-A0A0M8MIF6-F1
#
_entry.id   AF-A0A0M8MIF6-F1
#
_cell.length_a   1.000
_cell.length_b   1.000
_cell.length_c   1.000
_cell.angle_alpha   90.00
_cell.angle_beta   90.00
_cell.angle_gamma   90.00
#
_symmetry.space_group_name_H-M   'P 1'
#
loop_
_entity.id
_entity.type
_entity.pdbx_description
1 polymer ?
#
loop_
_entity_poly.entity_id
_entity_poly.type
_entity_poly.pdbx_seq_one_letter_code
_entity_poly.pdbx_strand_id
1 'polypeptide(L)'
;MRVETDVFLTRLEKLFESAKEKNSVYITTKPCGEKEGTQSSVLFRVSDGRSVGRTRFSTIVAPSQILAFQESYLTMLRSNLAGMLKKRDKAKERRVDKLLVASRKKIEENGGKVKIGGSKRGAGRRKRMRAVKRAQKVRAARANAQQNATSTST
;
A
#
# COMPACT_ATOMS: atom_id res chain seq x y z
N MET A 1 -14.04 -25.45 6.07
CA MET A 1 -15.38 -25.78 5.52
C MET A 1 -15.59 -25.00 4.22
N ARG A 2 -16.07 -25.66 3.16
CA ARG A 2 -16.41 -24.97 1.90
C ARG A 2 -17.86 -24.48 1.95
N VAL A 3 -18.10 -23.28 1.45
CA VAL A 3 -19.38 -22.60 1.57
C VAL A 3 -19.71 -21.88 0.27
N GLU A 4 -21.00 -21.75 -0.04
CA GLU A 4 -21.51 -20.92 -1.13
C GLU A 4 -21.17 -19.44 -0.95
N THR A 5 -21.20 -18.69 -2.05
CA THR A 5 -20.76 -17.30 -2.13
C THR A 5 -21.54 -16.37 -1.21
N ASP A 6 -22.87 -16.49 -1.15
CA ASP A 6 -23.72 -15.61 -0.34
C ASP A 6 -23.57 -15.90 1.15
N VAL A 7 -23.50 -17.19 1.50
CA VAL A 7 -23.26 -17.63 2.88
C VAL A 7 -21.84 -17.26 3.33
N PHE A 8 -20.87 -17.19 2.40
CA PHE A 8 -19.51 -16.72 2.70
C PHE A 8 -19.51 -15.25 3.13
N LEU A 9 -20.21 -14.36 2.41
CA LEU A 9 -20.28 -12.93 2.73
C LEU A 9 -20.95 -12.70 4.08
N THR A 10 -22.10 -13.33 4.34
CA THR A 10 -22.82 -13.20 5.62
C THR A 10 -22.01 -13.72 6.81
N ARG A 11 -21.28 -14.84 6.66
CA ARG A 11 -20.38 -15.34 7.70
C ARG A 11 -19.19 -14.44 7.92
N LEU A 12 -18.66 -13.83 6.85
CA LEU A 12 -17.54 -12.90 6.93
C LEU A 12 -17.93 -11.61 7.66
N GLU A 13 -19.12 -11.06 7.43
CA GLU A 13 -19.65 -9.92 8.18
C GLU A 13 -19.75 -10.22 9.68
N LYS A 14 -20.34 -11.36 10.05
CA LYS A 14 -20.42 -11.79 11.46
C LYS A 14 -19.03 -11.91 12.10
N LEU A 15 -18.04 -12.37 11.33
CA LEU A 15 -16.67 -12.49 11.82
C LEU A 15 -16.03 -11.12 12.03
N PHE A 16 -16.22 -10.16 11.12
CA PHE A 16 -15.78 -8.77 11.32
C PHE A 16 -16.41 -8.13 12.55
N GLU A 17 -17.71 -8.36 12.78
CA GLU A 17 -18.40 -7.84 13.95
C GLU A 17 -17.82 -8.39 15.26
N SER A 18 -17.53 -9.70 15.30
CA SER A 18 -16.87 -10.34 16.44
C SER A 18 -15.41 -9.90 16.65
N ALA A 19 -14.76 -9.39 15.61
CA ALA A 19 -13.36 -8.99 15.61
C ALA A 19 -13.15 -7.48 15.81
N LYS A 20 -14.21 -6.70 16.05
CA LYS A 20 -14.12 -5.23 16.25
C LYS A 20 -13.24 -4.86 17.44
N GLU A 21 -13.32 -5.59 18.54
CA GLU A 21 -12.61 -5.27 19.78
C GLU A 21 -11.24 -5.95 19.87
N LYS A 22 -11.23 -7.27 19.65
CA LYS A 22 -10.06 -8.13 19.82
C LYS A 22 -10.06 -9.14 18.67
N ASN A 23 -8.87 -9.55 18.24
CA ASN A 23 -8.57 -10.49 17.15
C ASN A 23 -8.35 -9.84 15.78
N SER A 24 -7.73 -10.63 14.88
CA SER A 24 -7.44 -10.23 13.51
C SER A 24 -8.08 -11.23 12.56
N VAL A 25 -8.70 -10.72 11.50
CA VAL A 25 -9.29 -11.53 10.44
C VAL A 25 -8.29 -11.68 9.31
N TYR A 26 -7.93 -12.91 8.99
CA TYR A 26 -7.04 -13.26 7.90
C TYR A 26 -7.86 -13.70 6.70
N ILE A 27 -7.70 -12.98 5.59
CA ILE A 27 -8.29 -13.34 4.31
C ILE A 27 -7.14 -13.62 3.35
N THR A 28 -7.19 -14.78 2.69
CA THR A 28 -6.22 -15.16 1.66
C THR A 28 -6.94 -15.52 0.38
N THR A 29 -6.38 -15.08 -0.74
CA THR A 29 -6.86 -15.38 -2.08
C THR A 29 -5.82 -16.24 -2.79
N LYS A 30 -6.27 -17.31 -3.44
CA LYS A 30 -5.41 -18.19 -4.23
C LYS A 30 -6.10 -18.48 -5.57
N PRO A 31 -5.45 -18.23 -6.72
CA PRO A 31 -5.98 -18.70 -8.00
C PRO A 31 -6.02 -20.23 -7.99
N CYS A 32 -7.14 -20.79 -8.41
CA CYS A 32 -7.44 -22.20 -8.47
C CYS A 32 -7.82 -22.55 -9.91
N GLY A 33 -6.82 -22.96 -10.68
CA GLY A 33 -6.94 -23.38 -12.07
C GLY A 33 -5.62 -24.03 -12.48
N GLU A 34 -5.69 -25.26 -12.97
CA GLU A 34 -4.54 -26.02 -13.42
C GLU A 34 -4.29 -25.66 -14.89
N LYS A 35 -3.07 -25.22 -15.19
CA LYS A 35 -2.36 -25.17 -16.48
C LYS A 35 -3.19 -24.95 -17.76
N GLU A 36 -2.80 -23.89 -18.47
CA GLU A 36 -3.12 -23.55 -19.87
C GLU A 36 -4.55 -23.04 -20.17
N GLY A 37 -4.64 -21.74 -20.45
CA GLY A 37 -5.67 -21.13 -21.29
C GLY A 37 -7.07 -20.92 -20.70
N THR A 38 -7.47 -21.62 -19.64
CA THR A 38 -8.86 -21.58 -19.16
C THR A 38 -9.01 -20.71 -17.92
N GLN A 39 -10.03 -19.85 -17.90
CA GLN A 39 -10.26 -18.83 -16.89
C GLN A 39 -10.15 -19.39 -15.45
N SER A 40 -9.15 -18.91 -14.71
CA SER A 40 -8.84 -19.40 -13.37
C SER A 40 -9.93 -18.99 -12.38
N SER A 41 -10.57 -19.97 -11.76
CA SER A 41 -11.43 -19.73 -10.60
C SER A 41 -10.58 -19.24 -9.42
N VAL A 42 -11.16 -18.49 -8.48
CA VAL A 42 -10.41 -17.93 -7.34
C VAL A 42 -10.92 -18.53 -6.03
N LEU A 43 -10.01 -19.10 -5.24
CA LEU A 43 -10.28 -19.61 -3.91
C LEU A 43 -10.03 -18.52 -2.87
N PHE A 44 -11.08 -18.19 -2.12
CA PHE A 44 -11.02 -17.30 -0.96
C PHE A 44 -11.04 -18.13 0.31
N ARG A 45 -10.13 -17.86 1.25
CA ARG A 45 -10.09 -18.50 2.57
C ARG A 45 -10.07 -17.44 3.65
N VAL A 46 -10.88 -17.65 4.68
CA VAL A 46 -11.02 -16.75 5.82
C VAL A 46 -10.68 -17.49 7.10
N SER A 47 -10.06 -16.77 8.03
CA SER A 47 -9.87 -17.23 9.39
C SER A 47 -9.76 -16.12 10.42
N ASP A 48 -10.28 -16.39 11.63
CA ASP A 48 -10.16 -15.57 12.84
C ASP A 48 -8.80 -15.62 13.57
N GLY A 49 -7.85 -16.44 13.11
CA GLY A 49 -6.49 -16.48 13.67
C GLY A 49 -6.36 -17.02 15.10
N ARG A 50 -7.43 -17.55 15.69
CA ARG A 50 -7.42 -18.11 17.05
C ARG A 50 -6.65 -19.44 17.13
N SER A 51 -6.00 -19.71 18.26
CA SER A 51 -5.28 -20.98 18.49
C SER A 51 -6.23 -22.15 18.76
N VAL A 52 -7.31 -21.92 19.52
CA VAL A 52 -8.33 -22.91 19.90
C VAL A 52 -9.70 -22.47 19.36
N GLY A 53 -10.49 -23.40 18.82
CA GLY A 53 -11.83 -23.10 18.29
C GLY A 53 -11.83 -22.26 17.01
N ARG A 54 -10.78 -22.39 16.18
CA ARG A 54 -10.53 -21.53 15.01
C ARG A 54 -11.62 -21.68 13.95
N THR A 55 -12.36 -20.61 13.68
CA THR A 55 -13.32 -20.58 12.57
C THR A 55 -12.58 -20.43 11.24
N ARG A 56 -12.78 -21.40 10.33
CA ARG A 56 -12.18 -21.41 8.99
C ARG A 56 -13.18 -21.83 7.95
N PHE A 57 -13.42 -20.94 6.99
CA PHE A 57 -14.28 -21.22 5.86
C PHE A 57 -13.69 -20.67 4.57
N SER A 58 -14.13 -21.23 3.46
CA SER A 58 -13.60 -20.91 2.15
C SER A 58 -14.69 -21.00 1.08
N THR A 59 -14.58 -20.17 0.06
CA THR A 59 -15.43 -20.22 -1.13
C THR A 59 -14.59 -20.25 -2.40
N ILE A 60 -15.09 -20.87 -3.45
CA ILE A 60 -14.48 -20.81 -4.79
C ILE A 60 -15.44 -20.03 -5.67
N VAL A 61 -14.91 -18.96 -6.25
CA VAL A 61 -15.66 -18.09 -7.14
C VAL A 61 -15.26 -18.40 -8.57
N ALA A 62 -16.25 -18.74 -9.38
CA ALA A 62 -16.09 -18.94 -10.81
C ALA A 62 -15.78 -17.61 -11.49
N PRO A 63 -15.03 -17.61 -12.61
CA PRO A 63 -14.65 -16.38 -13.29
C PRO A 63 -15.86 -15.63 -13.88
N SER A 64 -16.96 -16.33 -14.19
CA SER A 64 -18.22 -15.71 -14.63
C SER A 64 -18.89 -14.84 -13.57
N GLN A 65 -18.68 -15.15 -12.28
CA GLN A 65 -19.32 -14.48 -11.15
C GLN A 65 -18.37 -13.55 -10.38
N ILE A 66 -17.10 -13.46 -10.80
CA ILE A 66 -16.05 -12.77 -10.04
C ILE A 66 -16.30 -11.27 -9.91
N LEU A 67 -16.81 -10.63 -10.96
CA LEU A 67 -17.06 -9.17 -10.96
C LEU A 67 -18.18 -8.81 -9.99
N ALA A 68 -19.31 -9.53 -10.05
CA ALA A 68 -20.43 -9.35 -9.14
C ALA A 68 -20.02 -9.64 -7.68
N PHE A 69 -19.25 -10.71 -7.45
CA PHE A 69 -18.70 -11.01 -6.13
C PHE A 69 -17.76 -9.91 -5.64
N GLN A 70 -16.91 -9.37 -6.50
CA GLN A 70 -15.96 -8.32 -6.14
C GLN A 70 -16.68 -7.05 -5.69
N GLU A 71 -17.76 -6.65 -6.36
CA GLU A 71 -18.54 -5.46 -5.97
C GLU A 71 -19.13 -5.58 -4.57
N SER A 72 -19.80 -6.70 -4.27
CA SER A 72 -20.39 -6.96 -2.95
C SER A 72 -19.32 -7.11 -1.87
N TYR A 73 -18.28 -7.91 -2.15
CA TYR A 73 -17.16 -8.15 -1.26
C TYR A 73 -16.38 -6.87 -0.92
N LEU A 74 -16.05 -6.04 -1.90
CA LEU A 74 -15.31 -4.79 -1.67
C LEU A 74 -16.16 -3.76 -0.92
N THR A 75 -17.46 -3.69 -1.21
CA THR A 75 -18.37 -2.77 -0.51
C THR A 75 -18.46 -3.14 0.96
N MET A 76 -18.65 -4.43 1.26
CA MET A 76 -18.63 -4.98 2.63
C MET A 76 -17.28 -4.76 3.32
N LEU A 77 -16.14 -4.94 2.64
CA LEU A 77 -14.83 -4.67 3.25
C LEU A 77 -14.67 -3.18 3.58
N ARG A 78 -15.04 -2.29 2.67
CA ARG A 78 -14.92 -0.85 2.88
C ARG A 78 -15.77 -0.38 4.05
N SER A 79 -17.01 -0.85 4.18
CA SER A 79 -17.90 -0.47 5.28
C SER A 79 -17.32 -0.92 6.64
N ASN A 80 -16.84 -2.15 6.73
CA ASN A 80 -16.27 -2.70 7.97
C ASN A 80 -14.93 -2.07 8.35
N LEU A 81 -14.04 -1.82 7.38
CA LEU A 81 -12.70 -1.28 7.66
C LEU A 81 -12.69 0.25 7.89
N ALA A 82 -13.66 0.99 7.35
CA ALA A 82 -13.71 2.44 7.48
C ALA A 82 -13.75 2.93 8.95
N GLY A 83 -14.38 2.17 9.84
CA GLY A 83 -14.44 2.48 11.27
C GLY A 83 -13.19 2.05 12.06
N MET A 84 -12.44 1.07 11.56
CA MET A 84 -11.29 0.50 12.27
C MET A 84 -9.97 1.25 12.01
N LEU A 85 -9.85 1.91 10.85
CA LEU A 85 -8.63 2.62 10.47
C LEU A 85 -8.65 4.07 10.98
N LYS A 86 -7.46 4.60 11.29
CA LYS A 86 -7.31 6.02 11.63
C LYS A 86 -7.74 6.89 10.45
N LYS A 87 -8.52 7.93 10.75
CA LYS A 87 -8.91 8.93 9.75
C LYS A 87 -7.65 9.55 9.13
N ARG A 88 -7.72 9.76 7.82
CA ARG A 88 -6.65 10.41 7.07
C ARG A 88 -6.45 11.85 7.54
N ASP A 89 -5.28 12.16 8.06
CA ASP A 89 -4.91 13.51 8.50
C ASP A 89 -4.50 14.37 7.29
N LYS A 90 -5.51 14.90 6.59
CA LYS A 90 -5.32 15.77 5.42
C LYS A 90 -4.50 17.02 5.77
N ALA A 91 -4.54 17.50 7.01
CA ALA A 91 -3.77 18.68 7.41
C ALA A 91 -2.27 18.36 7.50
N LYS A 92 -1.92 17.22 8.08
CA LYS A 92 -0.53 16.72 8.10
C LYS A 92 0.00 16.48 6.69
N GLU A 93 -0.78 15.86 5.81
CA GLU A 93 -0.38 15.62 4.42
C GLU A 93 -0.17 16.93 3.66
N ARG A 94 -1.12 17.88 3.72
CA ARG A 94 -0.96 19.21 3.11
C ARG A 94 0.28 19.94 3.63
N ARG A 95 0.61 19.79 4.92
CA ARG A 95 1.84 20.36 5.50
C ARG A 95 3.08 19.69 4.91
N VAL A 96 3.10 18.37 4.80
CA VAL A 96 4.20 17.62 4.18
C VAL A 96 4.36 18.02 2.71
N ASP A 97 3.28 18.11 1.95
CA ASP A 97 3.30 18.51 0.54
C ASP A 97 3.83 19.94 0.38
N LYS A 98 3.34 20.89 1.18
CA LYS A 98 3.86 22.27 1.19
C LYS A 98 5.36 22.31 1.50
N LEU A 99 5.83 21.50 2.46
CA LEU A 99 7.25 21.42 2.80
C LEU A 99 8.08 20.78 1.67
N LEU A 100 7.55 19.77 0.97
CA LEU A 100 8.20 19.15 -0.17
C LEU A 100 8.29 20.11 -1.36
N VAL A 101 7.20 20.83 -1.66
CA VAL A 101 7.18 21.87 -2.70
C VAL A 101 8.16 22.99 -2.36
N ALA A 102 8.12 23.52 -1.14
CA ALA A 102 9.08 24.53 -0.69
C ALA A 102 10.53 24.02 -0.72
N SER A 103 10.77 22.74 -0.38
CA SER A 103 12.09 22.13 -0.49
C SER A 103 12.56 21.99 -1.94
N ARG A 104 11.67 21.65 -2.87
CA ARG A 104 12.00 21.57 -4.30
C ARG A 104 12.34 22.96 -4.85
N LYS A 105 11.49 23.94 -4.57
CA LYS A 105 11.71 25.35 -4.96
C LYS A 105 13.04 25.88 -4.45
N LYS A 106 13.38 25.63 -3.17
CA LYS A 106 14.68 26.03 -2.60
C LYS A 106 15.86 25.36 -3.30
N ILE A 107 15.73 24.11 -3.76
CA ILE A 107 16.82 23.43 -4.48
C ILE A 107 17.00 24.06 -5.86
N GLU A 108 15.91 24.39 -6.55
CA GLU A 108 15.92 25.09 -7.84
C GLU A 108 16.52 26.50 -7.73
N GLU A 109 16.03 27.31 -6.77
CA GLU A 109 16.53 28.67 -6.50
C GLU A 109 18.03 28.68 -6.13
N ASN A 110 18.52 27.64 -5.43
CA ASN A 110 19.95 27.49 -5.12
C ASN A 110 20.76 26.85 -6.26
N GLY A 111 20.25 26.88 -7.50
CA GLY A 111 20.93 26.36 -8.68
C GLY A 111 21.18 24.84 -8.66
N GLY A 112 20.32 24.09 -7.97
CA GLY A 112 20.45 22.64 -7.77
C GLY A 112 21.40 22.23 -6.65
N LYS A 113 21.90 23.18 -5.83
CA LYS A 113 22.83 22.89 -4.73
C LYS A 113 22.06 22.64 -3.43
N VAL A 114 22.24 21.45 -2.85
CA VAL A 114 21.69 21.11 -1.53
C VAL A 114 22.60 21.67 -0.43
N LYS A 115 22.04 22.41 0.54
CA LYS A 115 22.78 22.93 1.70
C LYS A 115 23.29 21.77 2.58
N ILE A 116 24.60 21.62 2.69
CA ILE A 116 25.26 20.61 3.54
C ILE A 116 25.61 21.26 4.88
N GLY A 117 24.77 21.02 5.90
CA GLY A 117 25.01 21.47 7.27
C GLY A 117 25.55 20.36 8.20
N GLY A 118 26.13 20.76 9.33
CA GLY A 118 26.57 19.86 10.41
C GLY A 118 28.09 19.60 10.45
N SER A 119 28.53 19.11 11.61
CA SER A 119 29.92 18.77 11.90
C SER A 119 30.45 17.65 11.01
N LYS A 120 31.76 17.68 10.71
CA LYS A 120 32.45 16.64 9.92
C LYS A 120 32.65 15.35 10.73
N ARG A 121 32.85 15.46 12.05
CA ARG A 121 33.09 14.37 12.99
C ARG A 121 32.14 14.49 14.19
N GLY A 122 31.97 13.40 14.95
CA GLY A 122 31.16 13.39 16.16
C GLY A 122 29.66 13.65 15.93
N ALA A 123 29.01 14.25 16.93
CA ALA A 123 27.59 14.56 16.90
C ALA A 123 27.25 15.49 15.73
N GLY A 124 26.49 14.99 14.75
CA GLY A 124 26.13 15.71 13.52
C GLY A 124 26.69 15.09 12.22
N ARG A 125 27.70 14.22 12.31
CA ARG A 125 28.27 13.53 11.13
C ARG A 125 27.21 12.78 10.32
N ARG A 126 26.30 12.05 10.97
CA ARG A 126 25.24 11.29 10.27
C ARG A 126 24.30 12.21 9.49
N LYS A 127 23.96 13.38 10.04
CA LYS A 127 23.13 14.39 9.36
C LYS A 127 23.88 14.96 8.14
N ARG A 128 25.17 15.26 8.29
CA ARG A 128 26.05 15.71 7.19
C ARG A 128 26.14 14.67 6.07
N MET A 129 26.43 13.41 6.39
CA MET A 129 26.52 12.33 5.39
C MET A 129 25.22 12.14 4.60
N ARG A 130 24.06 12.25 5.27
CA ARG A 130 22.75 12.23 4.59
C ARG A 130 22.56 13.43 3.67
N ALA A 131 23.03 14.62 4.04
CA ALA A 131 22.98 15.80 3.16
C ALA A 131 23.89 15.65 1.94
N VAL A 132 25.11 15.12 2.13
CA VAL A 132 26.05 14.82 1.03
C VAL A 132 25.45 13.82 0.04
N LYS A 133 24.91 12.70 0.53
CA LYS A 133 24.27 11.69 -0.34
C LYS A 133 23.07 12.25 -1.11
N ARG A 134 22.28 13.12 -0.48
CA ARG A 134 21.18 13.84 -1.16
C ARG A 134 21.71 14.79 -2.24
N ALA A 135 22.76 15.56 -1.95
CA ALA A 135 23.39 16.44 -2.94
C ALA A 135 23.91 15.67 -4.16
N GLN A 136 24.58 14.53 -3.93
CA GLN A 136 25.04 13.65 -5.00
C GLN A 136 23.88 13.14 -5.86
N LYS A 137 22.78 12.69 -5.25
CA LYS A 137 21.60 12.20 -5.98
C LYS A 137 20.95 13.29 -6.83
N VAL A 138 20.83 14.52 -6.31
CA VAL A 138 20.27 15.66 -7.06
C VAL A 138 21.17 16.02 -8.25
N ARG A 139 22.49 16.04 -8.07
CA ARG A 139 23.45 16.29 -9.16
C ARG A 139 23.37 15.22 -10.24
N ALA A 140 23.35 13.94 -9.86
CA ALA A 140 23.22 12.83 -10.80
C ALA A 140 21.89 12.89 -11.58
N ALA A 141 20.77 13.16 -10.90
CA ALA A 141 19.47 13.30 -11.55
C ALA A 141 19.45 14.46 -12.56
N ARG A 142 20.10 15.59 -12.25
CA ARG A 142 20.21 16.71 -13.18
C ARG A 142 21.10 16.38 -14.39
N ALA A 143 22.22 15.70 -14.18
CA ALA A 143 23.10 15.27 -15.26
C ALA A 143 22.37 14.32 -16.23
N ASN A 144 21.64 13.33 -15.70
CA ASN A 144 20.84 12.41 -16.51
C ASN A 144 19.71 13.14 -17.26
N ALA A 145 19.04 14.10 -16.62
CA ALA A 145 17.99 14.90 -17.27
C ALA A 145 18.56 15.76 -18.42
N GLN A 146 19.77 16.31 -18.26
CA GLN A 146 20.45 17.05 -19.32
C GLN A 146 20.82 16.13 -20.49
N GLN A 147 21.39 14.96 -20.22
CA GLN A 147 21.73 13.97 -21.25
C GLN A 147 20.51 13.54 -22.06
N ASN A 148 19.40 13.22 -21.39
CA ASN A 148 18.15 12.84 -22.05
C ASN A 148 17.55 13.99 -22.88
N ALA A 149 17.66 15.25 -22.42
CA ALA A 149 17.17 16.39 -23.20
C ALA A 149 17.95 16.56 -24.51
N THR A 150 19.29 16.41 -24.48
CA THR A 150 20.12 16.47 -25.69
C THR A 150 19.88 15.31 -26.65
N SER A 151 19.57 14.10 -26.17
CA SER A 151 19.31 12.94 -27.05
C SER A 151 17.94 12.94 -27.71
N THR A 152 17.01 13.78 -27.25
CA THR A 152 15.66 13.88 -27.83
C THR A 152 15.55 15.01 -28.87
N SER A 153 16.58 15.87 -28.96
CA SER A 153 16.67 16.99 -29.92
C SER A 153 17.52 16.69 -31.15
N THR A 154 17.99 15.45 -31.31
CA THR A 154 18.71 14.90 -32.46
C THR A 154 17.90 13.78 -33.08
#